data_AF-F8L9U6-F1
#
_entry.id   AF-F8L9U6-F1
#
_cell.length_a   1.000
_cell.length_b   1.000
_cell.length_c   1.000
_cell.angle_alpha   90.00
_cell.angle_beta   90.00
_cell.angle_gamma   90.00
#
_symmetry.space_group_name_H-M   'P 1'
#
loop_
_entity.id
_entity.type
_entity.pdbx_description
1 polymer ?
#
loop_
_entity_poly.entity_id
_entity_poly.type
_entity_poly.pdbx_seq_one_letter_code
_entity_poly.pdbx_strand_id
1 'polypeptide(L)'
;MPSPSRHFNTKKSLQELENSNWGEPKYPSHLVTECHRLRRVPLEEFTVENLRIMIGQNISLHFLIPLAIEYLEKDPLISGDMFEGDLLLAVLRSDPKFWEERPDLKHHVYDIAKNVDDDEIAEKLESYLFYRRTS
;
A
#
# COMPACT_ATOMS: atom_id res chain seq x y z
N MET A 1 1.01 20.91 1.67
CA MET A 1 1.29 20.53 0.26
C MET A 1 -0.04 20.09 -0.35
N PRO A 2 -0.40 20.47 -1.58
CA PRO A 2 -1.58 19.86 -2.22
C PRO A 2 -1.32 18.36 -2.40
N SER A 3 -2.21 17.49 -1.89
CA SER A 3 -2.08 16.04 -2.08
C SER A 3 -1.96 15.73 -3.58
N PRO A 4 -1.04 14.83 -3.98
CA PRO A 4 -0.89 14.45 -5.38
C PRO A 4 -2.24 13.96 -5.89
N SER A 5 -2.85 14.72 -6.79
CA SER A 5 -4.20 14.45 -7.26
C SER A 5 -4.25 13.09 -7.95
N ARG A 6 -5.15 12.23 -7.50
CA ARG A 6 -5.39 10.91 -8.09
C ARG A 6 -5.87 11.05 -9.54
N HIS A 7 -5.18 10.39 -10.48
CA HIS A 7 -5.45 10.44 -11.92
C HIS A 7 -6.03 9.14 -12.51
N PHE A 8 -6.71 8.32 -11.69
CA PHE A 8 -7.33 7.07 -12.13
C PHE A 8 -8.73 6.88 -11.55
N ASN A 9 -9.56 6.10 -12.26
CA ASN A 9 -10.97 5.87 -11.89
C ASN A 9 -11.09 4.70 -10.91
N THR A 10 -11.51 4.97 -9.66
CA THR A 10 -11.68 3.94 -8.63
C THR A 10 -12.88 3.03 -8.82
N LYS A 11 -13.80 3.37 -9.73
CA LYS A 11 -14.89 2.47 -10.15
C LYS A 11 -14.40 1.30 -10.99
N LYS A 12 -13.13 1.33 -11.41
CA LYS A 12 -12.48 0.25 -12.15
C LYS A 12 -11.64 -0.60 -11.22
N SER A 13 -11.53 -1.87 -11.57
CA SER A 13 -10.61 -2.83 -10.97
C SER A 13 -9.19 -2.66 -11.52
N LEU A 14 -8.20 -3.24 -10.84
CA LEU A 14 -6.80 -3.24 -11.31
C LEU A 14 -6.66 -3.90 -12.69
N GLN A 15 -7.38 -4.99 -12.93
CA GLN A 15 -7.41 -5.66 -14.22
C GLN A 15 -7.86 -4.72 -15.35
N GLU A 16 -8.88 -3.90 -15.12
CA GLU A 16 -9.39 -2.94 -16.11
C GLU A 16 -8.48 -1.72 -16.28
N LEU A 17 -7.86 -1.24 -15.19
CA LEU A 17 -6.91 -0.13 -15.23
C LEU A 17 -5.63 -0.49 -15.98
N GLU A 18 -5.14 -1.71 -15.80
CA GLU A 18 -3.92 -2.23 -16.44
C GLU A 18 -4.19 -2.91 -17.78
N ASN A 19 -5.47 -3.08 -18.15
CA ASN A 19 -5.90 -3.87 -19.31
C ASN A 19 -5.24 -5.26 -19.34
N SER A 20 -5.14 -5.91 -18.17
CA SER A 20 -4.35 -7.12 -17.96
C SER A 20 -5.09 -8.17 -17.13
N ASN A 21 -5.55 -9.23 -17.80
CA ASN A 21 -6.23 -10.36 -17.21
C ASN A 21 -5.24 -11.47 -16.84
N TRP A 22 -5.12 -11.76 -15.54
CA TRP A 22 -4.21 -12.79 -15.03
C TRP A 22 -4.76 -14.23 -15.17
N GLY A 23 -6.02 -14.38 -15.57
CA GLY A 23 -6.70 -15.67 -15.59
C GLY A 23 -6.88 -16.24 -14.19
N GLU A 24 -7.08 -17.55 -14.10
CA GLU A 24 -7.25 -18.26 -12.85
C GLU A 24 -5.92 -18.50 -12.13
N PRO A 25 -5.89 -18.45 -10.79
CA PRO A 25 -4.69 -18.67 -10.01
C PRO A 25 -4.15 -20.08 -10.26
N LYS A 26 -2.85 -20.17 -10.59
CA LYS A 26 -2.18 -21.45 -10.82
C LYS A 26 -1.83 -22.20 -9.53
N TYR A 27 -1.78 -21.48 -8.41
CA TYR A 27 -1.44 -22.01 -7.10
C TYR A 27 -2.62 -21.82 -6.15
N PRO A 28 -3.04 -22.87 -5.40
CA PRO A 28 -4.25 -22.82 -4.58
C PRO A 28 -4.01 -22.18 -3.19
N SER A 29 -2.94 -21.41 -3.00
CA SER A 29 -2.75 -20.73 -1.72
C SER A 29 -3.81 -19.64 -1.56
N HIS A 30 -4.29 -19.46 -0.33
CA HIS A 30 -5.29 -18.45 -0.01
C HIS A 30 -4.84 -17.06 -0.47
N LEU A 31 -3.58 -16.70 -0.23
CA LEU A 31 -3.03 -15.41 -0.63
C LEU A 31 -3.02 -15.19 -2.15
N VAL A 32 -2.60 -16.18 -2.94
CA VAL A 32 -2.59 -16.06 -4.41
C VAL A 32 -4.01 -15.95 -4.95
N THR A 33 -4.92 -16.77 -4.42
CA THR A 33 -6.33 -16.75 -4.83
C THR A 33 -6.98 -15.40 -4.48
N GLU A 34 -6.67 -14.86 -3.31
CA GLU A 34 -7.20 -13.58 -2.86
C GLU A 34 -6.67 -12.41 -3.69
N CYS A 35 -5.36 -12.38 -4.00
CA CYS A 35 -4.81 -11.37 -4.90
C CYS A 35 -5.45 -11.41 -6.30
N HIS A 36 -5.67 -12.61 -6.85
CA HIS A 36 -6.37 -12.77 -8.13
C HIS A 36 -7.82 -12.26 -8.07
N ARG A 37 -8.53 -12.55 -6.97
CA ARG A 37 -9.89 -12.05 -6.73
C ARG A 37 -9.92 -10.53 -6.64
N LEU A 38 -9.06 -9.94 -5.82
CA LEU A 38 -8.99 -8.49 -5.58
C LEU A 38 -8.64 -7.69 -6.84
N ARG A 39 -7.88 -8.25 -7.78
CA ARG A 39 -7.61 -7.60 -9.08
C ARG A 39 -8.87 -7.34 -9.92
N ARG A 40 -9.98 -8.01 -9.63
CA ARG A 40 -11.26 -7.89 -10.33
C ARG A 40 -12.28 -7.05 -9.55
N VAL A 41 -11.94 -6.60 -8.35
CA VAL A 41 -12.79 -5.76 -7.50
C VAL A 41 -12.51 -4.28 -7.82
N PRO A 42 -13.54 -3.42 -7.98
CA PRO A 42 -13.35 -1.98 -8.10
C PRO A 42 -12.55 -1.40 -6.93
N LEU A 43 -11.63 -0.47 -7.20
CA LEU A 43 -10.78 0.10 -6.15
C LEU A 43 -11.58 0.87 -5.08
N GLU A 44 -12.76 1.40 -5.39
CA GLU A 44 -13.63 2.05 -4.41
C GLU A 44 -14.25 1.09 -3.39
N GLU A 45 -14.26 -0.21 -3.68
CA GLU A 45 -14.72 -1.28 -2.79
C GLU A 45 -13.56 -1.89 -1.98
N PHE A 46 -12.33 -1.38 -2.13
CA PHE A 46 -11.19 -1.87 -1.34
C PHE A 46 -11.31 -1.44 0.12
N THR A 47 -11.20 -2.41 1.02
CA THR A 47 -10.97 -2.18 2.44
C THR A 47 -9.49 -1.84 2.68
N VAL A 48 -9.19 -1.35 3.89
CA VAL A 48 -7.81 -1.13 4.37
C VAL A 48 -7.02 -2.44 4.33
N GLU A 49 -7.65 -3.55 4.72
CA GLU A 49 -7.13 -4.90 4.57
C GLU A 49 -6.71 -5.21 3.13
N ASN A 50 -7.60 -4.99 2.16
CA ASN A 50 -7.34 -5.29 0.75
C ASN A 50 -6.14 -4.49 0.24
N LEU A 51 -6.04 -3.21 0.62
CA LEU A 51 -4.89 -2.36 0.29
C LEU A 51 -3.60 -2.93 0.88
N ARG A 52 -3.59 -3.23 2.18
CA ARG A 52 -2.42 -3.78 2.87
C ARG A 52 -1.96 -5.10 2.26
N ILE A 53 -2.88 -6.04 1.97
CA ILE A 53 -2.56 -7.33 1.35
C ILE A 53 -1.89 -7.10 -0.01
N MET A 54 -2.52 -6.32 -0.89
CA MET A 54 -2.05 -6.12 -2.26
C MET A 54 -0.73 -5.34 -2.33
N ILE A 55 -0.57 -4.31 -1.49
CA ILE A 55 0.68 -3.56 -1.35
C ILE A 55 1.79 -4.44 -0.77
N GLY A 56 1.48 -5.27 0.22
CA GLY A 56 2.42 -6.23 0.79
C GLY A 56 2.93 -7.27 -0.21
N GLN A 57 2.16 -7.55 -1.26
CA GLN A 57 2.58 -8.38 -2.40
C GLN A 57 3.22 -7.59 -3.55
N ASN A 58 3.43 -6.28 -3.38
CA ASN A 58 3.94 -5.35 -4.40
C ASN A 58 3.12 -5.32 -5.70
N ILE A 59 1.80 -5.53 -5.59
CA ILE A 59 0.91 -5.56 -6.76
C ILE A 59 0.40 -4.13 -7.04
N SER A 60 0.56 -3.69 -8.28
CA SER A 60 -0.10 -2.47 -8.79
C SER A 60 0.13 -1.21 -7.95
N LEU A 61 1.35 -1.06 -7.40
CA LEU A 61 1.71 0.00 -6.45
C LEU A 61 1.41 1.42 -6.95
N HIS A 62 1.52 1.67 -8.25
CA HIS A 62 1.18 2.97 -8.86
C HIS A 62 -0.27 3.41 -8.65
N PHE A 63 -1.19 2.46 -8.44
CA PHE A 63 -2.60 2.75 -8.12
C PHE A 63 -2.85 2.68 -6.61
N LEU A 64 -2.26 1.69 -5.94
CA LEU A 64 -2.61 1.39 -4.55
C LEU A 64 -1.91 2.29 -3.53
N ILE A 65 -0.67 2.73 -3.77
CA ILE A 65 0.04 3.61 -2.85
C ILE A 65 -0.64 4.98 -2.73
N PRO A 66 -1.03 5.67 -3.83
CA PRO A 66 -1.80 6.91 -3.72
C PRO A 66 -3.11 6.73 -2.93
N LEU A 67 -3.81 5.61 -3.12
CA LEU A 67 -5.02 5.33 -2.33
C LEU A 67 -4.72 5.11 -0.85
N ALA A 68 -3.69 4.34 -0.53
CA ALA A 68 -3.28 4.11 0.86
C ALA A 68 -2.91 5.43 1.57
N ILE A 69 -2.22 6.34 0.87
CA ILE A 69 -1.89 7.66 1.41
C ILE A 69 -3.15 8.43 1.83
N GLU A 70 -4.24 8.39 1.06
CA GLU A 70 -5.49 9.07 1.44
C GLU A 70 -6.14 8.53 2.74
N TYR A 71 -5.89 7.25 3.07
CA TYR A 71 -6.30 6.68 4.36
C TYR A 71 -5.33 7.09 5.47
N LEU A 72 -4.02 7.00 5.20
CA LEU A 72 -2.96 7.31 6.16
C LEU A 72 -2.87 8.80 6.52
N GLU A 73 -3.26 9.71 5.63
CA GLU A 73 -3.39 11.14 5.92
C GLU A 73 -4.48 11.41 6.97
N LYS A 74 -5.51 10.56 7.04
CA LYS A 74 -6.62 10.71 8.00
C LYS A 74 -6.30 10.04 9.33
N ASP A 75 -5.71 8.84 9.24
CA ASP A 75 -5.31 8.04 10.38
C ASP A 75 -4.07 7.21 10.02
N PRO A 76 -2.87 7.63 10.45
CA PRO A 76 -1.63 6.88 10.22
C PRO A 76 -1.62 5.49 10.85
N LEU A 77 -2.43 5.27 11.90
CA LEU A 77 -2.51 4.03 12.66
C LEU A 77 -3.69 3.15 12.24
N ILE A 78 -4.35 3.49 11.13
CA ILE A 78 -5.47 2.71 10.62
C ILE A 78 -5.12 1.23 10.48
N SER A 79 -5.93 0.38 11.10
CA SER A 79 -5.75 -1.07 11.09
C SER A 79 -6.37 -1.68 9.84
N GLY A 80 -5.58 -2.51 9.17
CA GLY A 80 -5.96 -3.35 8.06
C GLY A 80 -6.35 -4.77 8.46
N ASP A 81 -6.48 -5.12 9.74
CA ASP A 81 -6.79 -6.48 10.29
C ASP A 81 -5.59 -7.30 10.80
N MET A 82 -4.40 -6.70 10.99
CA MET A 82 -3.29 -7.37 11.69
C MET A 82 -2.94 -6.68 13.01
N PHE A 83 -2.70 -5.36 12.96
CA PHE A 83 -2.43 -4.49 14.10
C PHE A 83 -2.55 -3.02 13.64
N GLU A 84 -2.59 -2.08 14.58
CA GLU A 84 -2.64 -0.65 14.28
C GLU A 84 -1.39 -0.19 13.51
N GLY A 85 -1.59 0.55 12.42
CA GLY A 85 -0.50 1.01 11.54
C GLY A 85 0.07 -0.06 10.60
N ASP A 86 -0.55 -1.23 10.48
CA ASP A 86 -0.11 -2.29 9.56
C ASP A 86 -0.13 -1.86 8.08
N LEU A 87 -1.05 -0.97 7.68
CA LEU A 87 -1.09 -0.38 6.34
C LEU A 87 0.14 0.51 6.11
N LEU A 88 0.48 1.39 7.06
CA LEU A 88 1.65 2.26 6.97
C LEU A 88 2.92 1.42 6.82
N LEU A 89 3.03 0.35 7.60
CA LEU A 89 4.15 -0.57 7.51
C LEU A 89 4.21 -1.27 6.15
N ALA A 90 3.09 -1.74 5.61
CA ALA A 90 3.03 -2.36 4.28
C ALA A 90 3.48 -1.38 3.19
N VAL A 91 3.04 -0.12 3.25
CA VAL A 91 3.46 0.96 2.35
C VAL A 91 4.96 1.18 2.44
N LEU A 92 5.50 1.44 3.63
CA LEU A 92 6.94 1.68 3.81
C LEU A 92 7.81 0.48 3.39
N ARG A 93 7.25 -0.73 3.44
CA ARG A 93 7.92 -1.97 3.05
C ARG A 93 7.86 -2.31 1.57
N SER A 94 7.06 -1.59 0.79
CA SER A 94 6.89 -1.88 -0.64
C SER A 94 8.19 -1.73 -1.44
N ASP A 95 8.14 -2.16 -2.69
CA ASP A 95 9.29 -2.28 -3.60
C ASP A 95 10.14 -0.99 -3.59
N PRO A 96 11.46 -1.07 -3.25
CA PRO A 96 12.33 0.09 -3.29
C PRO A 96 12.38 0.76 -4.66
N LYS A 97 12.24 0.02 -5.77
CA LYS A 97 12.24 0.59 -7.12
C LYS A 97 11.08 1.55 -7.33
N PHE A 98 9.90 1.20 -6.83
CA PHE A 98 8.75 2.10 -6.85
C PHE A 98 9.05 3.43 -6.15
N TRP A 99 9.73 3.37 -5.00
CA TRP A 99 10.10 4.56 -4.23
C TRP A 99 11.21 5.40 -4.87
N GLU A 100 12.10 4.78 -5.64
CA GLU A 100 13.09 5.48 -6.46
C GLU A 100 12.42 6.25 -7.61
N GLU A 101 11.39 5.66 -8.23
CA GLU A 101 10.60 6.28 -9.30
C GLU A 101 9.64 7.37 -8.80
N ARG A 102 9.21 7.28 -7.54
CA ARG A 102 8.21 8.17 -6.91
C ARG A 102 8.74 8.88 -5.65
N PRO A 103 9.79 9.71 -5.77
CA PRO A 103 10.32 10.45 -4.63
C PRO A 103 9.28 11.42 -4.04
N ASP A 104 8.36 11.94 -4.85
CA ASP A 104 7.24 12.77 -4.40
C ASP A 104 6.37 12.07 -3.34
N LEU A 105 5.95 10.83 -3.63
CA LEU A 105 5.14 10.04 -2.70
C LEU A 105 5.97 9.55 -1.51
N LYS A 106 7.25 9.22 -1.75
CA LYS A 106 8.17 8.78 -0.71
C LYS A 106 8.24 9.82 0.41
N HIS A 107 8.55 11.07 0.06
CA HIS A 107 8.65 12.16 1.03
C HIS A 107 7.35 12.34 1.81
N HIS A 108 6.21 12.28 1.12
CA HIS A 108 4.91 12.42 1.75
C HIS A 108 4.62 11.32 2.79
N VAL A 109 4.87 10.06 2.45
CA VAL A 109 4.68 8.94 3.40
C VAL A 109 5.64 9.06 4.58
N TYR A 110 6.89 9.49 4.36
CA TYR A 110 7.82 9.75 5.46
C TYR A 110 7.33 10.85 6.40
N ASP A 111 6.71 11.91 5.87
CA ASP A 111 6.15 12.98 6.70
C ASP A 111 4.96 12.45 7.51
N ILE A 112 4.10 11.60 6.93
CA ILE A 112 3.03 10.93 7.69
C ILE A 112 3.64 10.08 8.82
N ALA A 113 4.62 9.24 8.50
CA ALA A 113 5.24 8.33 9.47
C ALA A 113 5.93 9.07 10.64
N LYS A 114 6.53 10.23 10.39
CA LYS A 114 7.16 11.05 11.44
C LYS A 114 6.18 11.69 12.41
N ASN A 115 4.92 11.86 12.00
CA ASN A 115 3.89 12.47 12.84
C ASN A 115 3.09 11.42 13.62
N VAL A 116 3.52 10.15 13.58
CA VAL A 116 2.97 9.08 14.41
C VAL A 116 3.56 9.22 15.82
N ASP A 117 2.72 9.62 16.78
CA ASP A 117 3.07 9.78 18.20
C ASP A 117 2.84 8.44 18.96
N ASP A 118 3.34 7.34 18.39
CA ASP A 118 3.27 5.99 18.95
C ASP A 118 4.67 5.38 18.96
N ASP A 119 5.26 5.30 20.15
CA ASP A 119 6.63 4.83 20.38
C ASP A 119 6.83 3.37 19.92
N GLU A 120 5.81 2.51 20.02
CA GLU A 120 5.91 1.08 19.65
C GLU A 120 5.97 0.93 18.13
N ILE A 121 5.19 1.73 17.41
CA ILE A 121 5.18 1.73 15.95
C ILE A 121 6.41 2.46 15.42
N ALA A 122 6.82 3.56 16.05
CA ALA A 122 8.08 4.25 15.73
C ALA A 122 9.28 3.29 15.83
N GLU A 123 9.39 2.47 16.88
CA GLU A 123 10.48 1.50 17.03
C GLU A 123 10.47 0.44 15.91
N LYS A 124 9.29 -0.09 15.57
CA LYS A 124 9.15 -1.05 14.44
C LYS A 124 9.53 -0.41 13.10
N LEU A 125 9.21 0.86 12.90
CA LEU A 125 9.55 1.63 11.71
C LEU A 125 11.04 1.98 11.66
N GLU A 126 11.62 2.42 12.77
CA GLU A 126 13.05 2.73 12.87
C GLU A 126 13.92 1.50 12.66
N SER A 127 13.58 0.38 13.29
CA SER A 127 14.26 -0.91 13.08
C SER A 127 14.25 -1.31 11.59
N TYR A 128 13.11 -1.14 10.93
CA TYR A 128 12.97 -1.43 9.49
C TYR A 128 13.77 -0.45 8.61
N LEU A 129 13.67 0.85 8.87
CA LEU A 129 14.37 1.89 8.12
C LEU A 129 15.89 1.83 8.30
N PHE A 130 16.36 1.45 9.49
CA PHE A 130 17.77 1.24 9.79
C PHE A 130 18.34 0.08 8.95
N TYR A 131 17.64 -1.06 8.88
CA TYR A 131 18.08 -2.22 8.09
C TYR A 131 18.21 -1.94 6.59
N ARG A 132 17.28 -1.15 6.02
CA ARG A 132 17.27 -0.75 4.60
C ARG A 132 18.30 0.32 4.25
N ARG A 133 18.94 0.96 5.24
CA ARG A 133 19.97 1.99 5.03
C ARG A 133 21.39 1.41 4.95
N THR A 134 21.54 0.15 5.36
CA THR A 134 22.82 -0.59 5.42
C THR A 134 22.93 -1.72 4.38
N SER A 135 21.93 -1.89 3.51
CA SER A 135 21.89 -2.88 2.41
C SER A 135 21.91 -2.16 1.06
#